data_AF-A0A9W8LDP5-F1
#
_entry.id   AF-A0A9W8LDP5-F1
#
_cell.length_a   1.000
_cell.length_b   1.000
_cell.length_c   1.000
_cell.angle_alpha   90.00
_cell.angle_beta   90.00
_cell.angle_gamma   90.00
#
_symmetry.space_group_name_H-M   'P 1'
#
loop_
_entity.id
_entity.type
_entity.pdbx_description
1 polymer ?
#
loop_
_entity_poly.entity_id
_entity_poly.type
_entity_poly.pdbx_seq_one_letter_code
_entity_poly.pdbx_strand_id
1 'polypeptide(L)'
;MGQFKLLLFAWCHNSRNYLGIVVDCPSTHSSHILHHVVQLQPQSYRFVDKGLFGDFFTTYVEDLVSGRYDVHNDIISMLPNSGPHTGTSISRGIRTTVSVMFCPDETPAYRVYRYQISFEVLDFAALGFASAQLKSRHWLIHYQDQQQTQSSGHGVVGEFPILSEESPYYRYCSRMTDDELEGLMLVALEGYFTMVPGTLEEPAGPDFTLAVPYTEVPIPMEIL
;
A
#
# COMPACT_ATOMS: atom_id res chain seq x y z
N MET A 1 28.62 -13.26 24.90
CA MET A 1 27.67 -12.89 23.83
C MET A 1 26.44 -13.74 23.98
N GLY A 2 25.30 -13.16 24.34
CA GLY A 2 24.05 -13.92 24.38
C GLY A 2 23.51 -14.09 22.96
N GLN A 3 22.89 -15.23 22.67
CA GLN A 3 22.31 -15.54 21.37
C GLN A 3 20.80 -15.37 21.43
N PHE A 4 20.21 -14.89 20.34
CA PHE A 4 18.76 -14.97 20.13
C PHE A 4 18.44 -16.32 19.48
N LYS A 5 17.37 -16.96 19.93
CA LYS A 5 16.77 -18.10 19.23
C LYS A 5 15.37 -17.73 18.79
N LEU A 6 15.09 -18.05 17.54
CA LEU A 6 13.88 -17.68 16.85
C LEU A 6 13.20 -18.95 16.32
N LEU A 7 11.91 -19.08 16.56
CA LEU A 7 11.08 -20.08 15.90
C LEU A 7 10.41 -19.40 14.70
N LEU A 8 10.94 -19.66 13.50
CA LEU A 8 10.36 -19.13 12.25
C LEU A 8 9.09 -19.91 11.90
N PHE A 9 8.02 -19.21 11.54
CA PHE A 9 6.74 -19.83 11.19
C PHE A 9 6.14 -19.34 9.87
N ALA A 10 6.68 -18.26 9.28
CA ALA A 10 6.29 -17.85 7.93
C ALA A 10 7.45 -17.23 7.16
N TRP A 11 7.38 -17.35 5.83
CA TRP A 11 8.24 -16.67 4.88
C TRP A 11 7.37 -15.94 3.87
N CYS A 12 7.54 -14.63 3.74
CA CYS A 12 6.82 -13.83 2.77
C CYS A 12 7.64 -13.77 1.48
N HIS A 13 7.16 -14.43 0.42
CA HIS A 13 7.88 -14.45 -0.86
C HIS A 13 8.08 -13.05 -1.46
N ASN A 14 7.07 -12.19 -1.35
CA ASN A 14 7.07 -10.85 -1.95
C ASN A 14 8.02 -9.88 -1.24
N SER A 15 8.04 -9.90 0.10
CA SER A 15 8.91 -9.01 0.87
C SER A 15 10.26 -9.64 1.23
N ARG A 16 10.41 -10.95 0.97
CA ARG A 16 11.55 -11.82 1.36
C ARG A 16 11.82 -11.89 2.87
N ASN A 17 10.94 -11.32 3.70
CA ASN A 17 11.07 -11.36 5.15
C ASN A 17 10.57 -12.68 5.74
N TYR A 18 11.11 -13.03 6.90
CA TYR A 18 10.59 -14.10 7.76
C TYR A 18 9.76 -13.53 8.90
N LEU A 19 8.72 -14.25 9.32
CA LEU A 19 8.09 -14.04 10.62
C LEU A 19 8.52 -15.18 11.55
N GLY A 20 8.89 -14.81 12.77
CA GLY A 20 9.25 -15.76 13.81
C GLY A 20 8.92 -15.23 15.19
N ILE A 21 9.03 -16.10 16.19
CA ILE A 21 8.83 -15.78 17.60
C ILE A 21 10.19 -15.84 18.30
N VAL A 22 10.52 -14.87 19.13
CA VAL A 22 11.68 -14.96 20.01
C VAL A 22 11.39 -15.96 21.14
N VAL A 23 12.11 -17.08 21.13
CA VAL A 23 11.94 -18.17 22.12
C VAL A 23 13.06 -18.22 23.16
N ASP A 24 14.19 -17.56 22.88
CA ASP A 24 15.31 -17.39 23.80
C ASP A 24 16.06 -16.11 23.43
N CYS A 25 16.52 -15.36 24.43
CA CYS A 25 17.28 -14.14 24.24
C CYS A 25 18.10 -13.80 25.50
N PRO A 26 19.11 -12.92 25.41
CA PRO A 26 19.85 -12.48 26.58
C PRO A 26 18.91 -11.91 27.65
N SER A 27 19.20 -12.17 28.93
CA SER A 27 18.36 -11.73 30.07
C SER A 27 18.14 -10.20 30.12
N THR A 28 19.04 -9.43 29.53
CA THR A 28 18.91 -7.97 29.39
C THR A 28 17.80 -7.54 28.44
N HIS A 29 17.32 -8.42 27.56
CA HIS A 29 16.29 -8.15 26.55
C HIS A 29 14.99 -8.92 26.80
N SER A 30 14.98 -9.90 27.70
CA SER A 30 13.86 -10.82 27.88
C SER A 30 12.55 -10.12 28.25
N SER A 31 12.62 -9.07 29.08
CA SER A 31 11.45 -8.27 29.46
C SER A 31 10.81 -7.47 28.31
N HIS A 32 11.51 -7.31 27.19
CA HIS A 32 11.08 -6.48 26.07
C HIS A 32 10.69 -7.26 24.82
N ILE A 33 11.26 -8.45 24.60
CA ILE A 33 11.13 -9.12 23.31
C ILE A 33 10.89 -10.63 23.40
N LEU A 34 11.01 -11.24 24.58
CA LEU A 34 10.72 -12.66 24.71
C LEU A 34 9.24 -12.91 24.39
N HIS A 35 8.96 -13.91 23.56
CA HIS A 35 7.61 -14.24 23.06
C HIS A 35 6.99 -13.20 22.10
N HIS A 36 7.77 -12.21 21.66
CA HIS A 36 7.32 -11.30 20.61
C HIS A 36 7.46 -11.95 19.24
N VAL A 37 6.55 -11.60 18.34
CA VAL A 37 6.67 -11.86 16.90
C VAL A 37 7.61 -10.82 16.32
N VAL A 38 8.56 -11.27 15.53
CA VAL A 38 9.51 -10.41 14.82
C VAL A 38 9.45 -10.67 13.33
N GLN A 39 9.47 -9.59 12.55
CA GLN A 39 9.67 -9.64 11.11
C GLN A 39 11.16 -9.43 10.82
N LEU A 40 11.83 -10.48 10.34
CA LEU A 40 13.27 -10.52 10.13
C LEU A 40 13.63 -10.34 8.66
N GLN A 41 14.63 -9.49 8.40
CA GLN A 41 15.27 -9.32 7.11
C GLN A 41 16.45 -10.30 6.99
N PRO A 42 16.46 -11.23 6.01
CA PRO A 42 17.47 -12.29 5.92
C PRO A 42 18.90 -11.79 5.72
N GLN A 43 19.07 -10.66 5.02
CA GLN A 43 20.38 -10.18 4.60
C GLN A 43 21.05 -9.31 5.67
N SER A 44 20.26 -8.51 6.37
CA SER A 44 20.74 -7.55 7.38
C SER A 44 20.65 -8.09 8.80
N TYR A 45 19.89 -9.17 9.03
CA TYR A 45 19.51 -9.68 10.35
C TYR A 45 18.80 -8.64 11.24
N ARG A 46 18.35 -7.55 10.63
CA ARG A 46 17.51 -6.54 11.27
C ARG A 46 16.10 -7.09 11.43
N PHE A 47 15.40 -6.66 12.48
CA PHE A 47 14.04 -7.09 12.72
C PHE A 47 13.12 -5.95 13.15
N VAL A 48 11.85 -6.08 12.80
CA VAL A 48 10.78 -5.23 13.32
C VAL A 48 10.01 -6.04 14.36
N ASP A 49 9.95 -5.54 15.59
CA ASP A 49 9.08 -6.07 16.63
C ASP A 49 7.60 -5.84 16.26
N LYS A 50 6.82 -6.92 16.26
CA LYS A 50 5.39 -6.91 15.96
C LYS A 50 4.53 -7.11 17.22
N GLY A 51 5.15 -7.12 18.40
CA GLY A 51 4.50 -7.30 19.69
C GLY A 51 4.36 -8.76 20.09
N LEU A 52 3.71 -9.00 21.22
CA LEU A 52 3.47 -10.34 21.77
C LEU A 52 2.73 -11.24 20.78
N PHE A 53 3.10 -12.53 20.76
CA PHE A 53 2.49 -13.50 19.85
C PHE A 53 0.95 -13.52 19.88
N GLY A 54 0.34 -13.55 21.07
CA GLY A 54 -1.11 -13.57 21.20
C GLY A 54 -1.77 -12.30 20.64
N ASP A 55 -1.18 -11.14 20.95
CA ASP A 55 -1.70 -9.84 20.53
C ASP A 55 -1.56 -9.66 19.02
N PHE A 56 -0.42 -10.08 18.44
CA PHE A 56 -0.16 -10.03 17.01
C PHE A 56 -1.23 -10.79 16.22
N PHE A 57 -1.49 -12.06 16.58
CA PHE A 57 -2.49 -12.87 15.87
C PHE A 57 -3.91 -12.37 16.08
N THR A 58 -4.25 -11.95 17.30
CA THR A 58 -5.58 -11.40 17.60
C THR A 58 -5.85 -10.14 16.80
N THR A 59 -4.91 -9.19 16.83
CA THR A 59 -4.97 -7.94 16.05
C THR A 59 -5.07 -8.24 14.55
N TYR A 60 -4.29 -9.21 14.05
CA TYR A 60 -4.32 -9.56 12.63
C TYR A 60 -5.67 -10.14 12.20
N VAL A 61 -6.30 -10.98 13.04
CA VAL A 61 -7.66 -11.50 12.77
C VAL A 61 -8.70 -10.37 12.84
N GLU A 62 -8.60 -9.48 13.82
CA GLU A 62 -9.49 -8.31 13.94
C GLU A 62 -9.37 -7.38 12.73
N ASP A 63 -8.15 -7.13 12.25
CA ASP A 63 -7.89 -6.35 11.05
C ASP A 63 -8.51 -7.00 9.79
N LEU A 64 -8.48 -8.33 9.67
CA LEU A 64 -9.15 -9.04 8.58
C LEU A 64 -10.67 -8.95 8.67
N VAL A 65 -11.23 -9.19 9.85
CA VAL A 65 -12.69 -9.15 10.09
C VAL A 65 -13.24 -7.73 9.90
N SER A 66 -12.48 -6.71 10.27
CA SER A 66 -12.86 -5.31 10.09
C SER A 66 -12.71 -4.81 8.64
N GLY A 67 -12.16 -5.62 7.73
CA GLY A 67 -11.93 -5.24 6.34
C GLY A 67 -10.73 -4.29 6.14
N ARG A 68 -9.84 -4.20 7.13
CA ARG A 68 -8.59 -3.45 6.98
C ARG A 68 -7.67 -4.11 5.96
N TYR A 69 -7.68 -5.43 5.84
CA TYR A 69 -6.97 -6.14 4.77
C TYR A 69 -7.96 -6.95 3.94
N ASP A 70 -7.80 -6.86 2.62
CA ASP A 70 -8.56 -7.69 1.69
C ASP A 70 -7.98 -9.10 1.62
N VAL A 71 -8.88 -10.09 1.44
CA VAL A 71 -8.51 -11.46 1.06
C VAL A 71 -8.95 -11.69 -0.37
N HIS A 72 -8.02 -12.10 -1.23
CA HIS A 72 -8.31 -12.45 -2.62
C HIS A 72 -7.61 -13.75 -3.01
N ASN A 73 -8.36 -14.71 -3.54
CA ASN A 73 -7.87 -16.05 -3.89
C ASN A 73 -7.07 -16.69 -2.76
N ASP A 74 -7.63 -16.66 -1.54
CA ASP A 74 -7.01 -17.17 -0.31
C ASP A 74 -5.67 -16.51 0.08
N ILE A 75 -5.35 -15.36 -0.52
CA ILE A 75 -4.17 -14.55 -0.21
C ILE A 75 -4.59 -13.25 0.45
N ILE A 76 -4.00 -12.96 1.61
CA ILE A 76 -4.19 -11.70 2.32
C ILE A 76 -3.33 -10.62 1.66
N SER A 77 -3.94 -9.48 1.32
CA SER A 77 -3.19 -8.31 0.84
C SER A 77 -2.26 -7.78 1.93
N MET A 78 -1.04 -7.42 1.58
CA MET A 78 -0.14 -6.70 2.49
C MET A 78 -0.42 -5.19 2.54
N LEU A 79 -1.28 -4.69 1.64
CA LEU A 79 -1.62 -3.28 1.49
C LEU A 79 -2.99 -3.04 2.16
N PRO A 80 -3.04 -2.38 3.33
CA PRO A 80 -4.29 -2.18 4.06
C PRO A 80 -5.19 -1.16 3.38
N ASN A 81 -6.50 -1.27 3.61
CA ASN A 81 -7.51 -0.33 3.17
C ASN A 81 -7.62 0.91 4.08
N SER A 82 -7.05 0.84 5.30
CA SER A 82 -7.08 1.94 6.26
C SER A 82 -5.88 1.92 7.24
N GLY A 83 -5.60 3.07 7.84
CA GLY A 83 -4.52 3.28 8.79
C GLY A 83 -3.31 4.00 8.20
N PRO A 84 -2.11 3.83 8.80
CA PRO A 84 -0.89 4.50 8.32
C PRO A 84 -0.61 4.19 6.84
N HIS A 85 -0.09 5.18 6.12
CA HIS A 85 0.28 5.06 4.70
C HIS A 85 -0.89 4.67 3.78
N THR A 86 -2.10 4.98 4.23
CA THR A 86 -3.32 4.92 3.42
C THR A 86 -3.93 6.30 3.29
N GLY A 87 -4.62 6.52 2.19
CA GLY A 87 -5.35 7.75 1.91
C GLY A 87 -6.68 7.42 1.27
N THR A 88 -7.72 8.18 1.56
CA THR A 88 -9.03 8.01 0.92
C THR A 88 -9.62 9.36 0.55
N SER A 89 -10.22 9.43 -0.63
CA SER A 89 -11.02 10.57 -1.08
C SER A 89 -12.34 10.07 -1.66
N ILE A 90 -13.34 10.95 -1.73
CA ILE A 90 -14.59 10.66 -2.43
C ILE A 90 -14.84 11.79 -3.42
N SER A 91 -15.12 11.45 -4.66
CA SER A 91 -15.48 12.40 -5.72
C SER A 91 -16.58 11.81 -6.56
N ARG A 92 -17.71 12.53 -6.69
CA ARG A 92 -18.91 12.08 -7.43
C ARG A 92 -19.36 10.66 -7.04
N GLY A 93 -19.46 10.38 -5.74
CA GLY A 93 -19.90 9.07 -5.26
C GLY A 93 -18.88 7.93 -5.44
N ILE A 94 -17.70 8.18 -6.02
CA ILE A 94 -16.62 7.19 -6.15
C ILE A 94 -15.59 7.44 -5.04
N ARG A 95 -15.31 6.41 -4.26
CA ARG A 95 -14.21 6.38 -3.30
C ARG A 95 -12.93 5.95 -4.02
N THR A 96 -11.88 6.74 -3.86
CA THR A 96 -10.52 6.36 -4.24
C THR A 96 -9.73 6.09 -2.97
N THR A 97 -9.21 4.87 -2.83
CA THR A 97 -8.32 4.51 -1.71
C THR A 97 -6.93 4.21 -2.25
N VAL A 98 -5.93 4.78 -1.60
CA VAL A 98 -4.51 4.52 -1.83
C VAL A 98 -3.91 3.86 -0.60
N SER A 99 -3.04 2.89 -0.81
CA SER A 99 -2.30 2.19 0.22
C SER A 99 -0.88 1.96 -0.25
N VAL A 100 0.11 2.21 0.60
CA VAL A 100 1.52 2.18 0.22
C VAL A 100 2.35 1.39 1.22
N MET A 101 3.26 0.57 0.71
CA MET A 101 4.22 -0.18 1.52
C MET A 101 5.64 -0.06 0.97
N PHE A 102 6.63 -0.11 1.85
CA PHE A 102 8.04 -0.19 1.50
C PHE A 102 8.48 -1.65 1.28
N CYS A 103 9.32 -1.89 0.27
CA CYS A 103 9.82 -3.21 -0.14
C CYS A 103 11.37 -3.24 -0.07
N PRO A 104 11.97 -3.53 1.09
CA PRO A 104 13.42 -3.40 1.32
C PRO A 104 14.30 -4.29 0.44
N ASP A 105 13.84 -5.48 0.09
CA ASP A 105 14.68 -6.54 -0.50
C ASP A 105 14.49 -6.71 -2.02
N GLU A 106 13.88 -5.72 -2.70
CA GLU A 106 13.62 -5.79 -4.14
C GLU A 106 14.88 -5.46 -4.97
N THR A 107 15.68 -4.47 -4.56
CA THR A 107 16.97 -4.13 -5.20
C THR A 107 17.89 -3.37 -4.25
N PRO A 108 19.22 -3.54 -4.36
CA PRO A 108 20.19 -2.78 -3.55
C PRO A 108 20.43 -1.35 -4.04
N ALA A 109 19.98 -0.99 -5.25
CA ALA A 109 20.34 0.28 -5.89
C ALA A 109 19.49 1.47 -5.46
N TYR A 110 18.23 1.24 -5.10
CA TYR A 110 17.25 2.29 -4.78
C TYR A 110 16.13 1.70 -3.92
N ARG A 111 15.35 2.56 -3.26
CA ARG A 111 14.23 2.17 -2.41
C ARG A 111 13.03 1.88 -3.29
N VAL A 112 12.38 0.74 -3.05
CA VAL A 112 11.18 0.35 -3.79
C VAL A 112 9.97 0.44 -2.88
N TYR A 113 8.90 1.04 -3.41
CA TYR A 113 7.59 1.06 -2.77
C TYR A 113 6.58 0.41 -3.69
N ARG A 114 5.63 -0.30 -3.09
CA ARG A 114 4.44 -0.80 -3.78
C ARG A 114 3.25 -0.02 -3.29
N TYR A 115 2.36 0.30 -4.21
CA TYR A 115 1.11 0.94 -3.88
C TYR A 115 -0.05 0.21 -4.54
N GLN A 116 -1.19 0.26 -3.86
CA GLN A 116 -2.48 -0.21 -4.33
C GLN A 116 -3.41 0.98 -4.45
N ILE A 117 -4.17 1.01 -5.54
CA ILE A 117 -5.28 1.94 -5.71
C ILE A 117 -6.55 1.12 -5.91
N SER A 118 -7.61 1.50 -5.23
CA SER A 118 -8.96 1.01 -5.50
C SER A 118 -9.91 2.15 -5.79
N PHE A 119 -10.87 1.87 -6.67
CA PHE A 119 -12.03 2.69 -6.94
C PHE A 119 -13.27 1.90 -6.54
N GLU A 120 -14.16 2.51 -5.77
CA GLU A 120 -15.42 1.91 -5.34
C GLU A 120 -16.55 2.92 -5.53
N VAL A 121 -17.55 2.58 -6.35
CA VAL A 121 -18.77 3.40 -6.47
C VAL A 121 -19.63 3.16 -5.23
N LEU A 122 -19.74 4.17 -4.36
CA LEU A 122 -20.57 4.14 -3.17
C LEU A 122 -22.01 4.57 -3.45
N ASP A 123 -22.19 5.45 -4.44
CA ASP A 123 -23.48 6.05 -4.75
C ASP A 123 -23.56 6.40 -6.25
N PHE A 124 -24.34 5.61 -7.01
CA PHE A 124 -24.60 5.84 -8.43
C PHE A 124 -25.43 7.09 -8.70
N ALA A 125 -26.27 7.52 -7.75
CA ALA A 125 -27.01 8.78 -7.88
C ALA A 125 -26.06 9.98 -7.77
N ALA A 126 -25.07 9.93 -6.86
CA ALA A 126 -24.03 10.95 -6.75
C ALA A 126 -23.05 10.94 -7.93
N LEU A 127 -22.80 9.78 -8.56
CA LEU A 127 -22.06 9.69 -9.82
C LEU A 127 -22.77 10.46 -10.92
N GLY A 128 -24.10 10.30 -11.01
CA GLY A 128 -24.97 10.99 -11.96
C GLY A 128 -24.90 10.43 -13.39
N PHE A 129 -24.26 9.28 -13.57
CA PHE A 129 -24.09 8.59 -14.84
C PHE A 129 -24.18 7.08 -14.61
N ALA A 130 -24.59 6.33 -15.64
CA ALA A 130 -24.67 4.87 -15.57
C ALA A 130 -23.28 4.22 -15.40
N SER A 131 -22.24 4.86 -15.95
CA SER A 131 -20.86 4.40 -15.81
C SER A 131 -19.85 5.55 -15.88
N ALA A 132 -18.62 5.27 -15.47
CA ALA A 132 -17.47 6.13 -15.71
C ALA A 132 -16.23 5.28 -16.04
N GLN A 133 -15.52 5.63 -17.11
CA GLN A 133 -14.31 4.93 -17.54
C GLN A 133 -13.05 5.73 -17.19
N LEU A 134 -12.04 5.04 -16.69
CA LEU A 134 -10.73 5.63 -16.46
C LEU A 134 -10.07 6.02 -17.78
N LYS A 135 -9.56 7.25 -17.87
CA LYS A 135 -8.84 7.78 -19.03
C LYS A 135 -7.34 7.88 -18.80
N SER A 136 -6.95 8.49 -17.69
CA SER A 136 -5.55 8.80 -17.40
C SER A 136 -5.31 8.96 -15.91
N ARG A 137 -4.03 8.94 -15.54
CA ARG A 137 -3.53 9.24 -14.21
C ARG A 137 -2.53 10.39 -14.27
N HIS A 138 -2.48 11.15 -13.20
CA HIS A 138 -1.45 12.14 -12.94
C HIS A 138 -0.94 11.92 -11.51
N TRP A 139 0.37 11.77 -11.37
CA TRP A 139 1.06 11.59 -10.10
C TRP A 139 1.93 12.79 -9.81
N LEU A 140 1.93 13.21 -8.55
CA LEU A 140 2.88 14.13 -7.96
C LEU A 140 3.60 13.40 -6.82
N ILE A 141 4.90 13.17 -7.00
CA ILE A 141 5.74 12.42 -6.08
C ILE A 141 6.56 13.42 -5.30
N HIS A 142 6.49 13.33 -3.97
CA HIS A 142 7.17 14.25 -3.07
C HIS A 142 8.40 13.58 -2.50
N TYR A 143 9.50 14.32 -2.51
CA TYR A 143 10.77 13.94 -1.95
C TYR A 143 11.12 14.81 -0.75
N GLN A 144 12.18 14.44 -0.04
CA GLN A 144 12.82 15.31 0.94
C GLN A 144 13.20 16.67 0.34
N ASP A 145 13.36 17.68 1.20
CA ASP A 145 13.72 19.05 0.83
C ASP A 145 12.72 19.74 -0.13
N GLN A 146 11.45 19.34 -0.07
CA GLN A 146 10.33 19.90 -0.83
C GLN A 146 10.47 19.76 -2.36
N GLN A 147 11.34 18.85 -2.84
CA GLN A 147 11.45 18.53 -4.26
C GLN A 147 10.27 17.65 -4.70
N GLN A 148 9.86 17.81 -5.95
CA GLN A 148 8.72 17.10 -6.52
C GLN A 148 9.01 16.65 -7.95
N THR A 149 8.53 15.46 -8.29
CA THR A 149 8.46 14.98 -9.68
C THR A 149 7.01 14.69 -10.05
N GLN A 150 6.73 14.75 -11.35
CA GLN A 150 5.37 14.53 -11.86
C GLN A 150 5.38 13.52 -12.99
N SER A 151 4.37 12.66 -13.02
CA SER A 151 4.21 11.65 -14.07
C SER A 151 2.76 11.58 -14.51
N SER A 152 2.52 11.65 -15.82
CA SER A 152 1.19 11.49 -16.41
C SER A 152 1.19 10.32 -17.37
N GLY A 153 0.07 9.62 -17.46
CA GLY A 153 -0.07 8.51 -18.41
C GLY A 153 -1.51 8.08 -18.62
N HIS A 154 -1.75 7.42 -19.74
CA HIS A 154 -3.03 6.82 -20.06
C HIS A 154 -3.27 5.57 -19.20
N GLY A 155 -4.51 5.41 -18.75
CA GLY A 155 -4.95 4.27 -17.95
C GLY A 155 -4.09 4.03 -16.70
N VAL A 156 -4.17 2.80 -16.20
CA VAL A 156 -3.34 2.26 -15.11
C VAL A 156 -2.90 0.86 -15.49
N VAL A 157 -1.60 0.56 -15.38
CA VAL A 157 -1.04 -0.76 -15.72
C VAL A 157 -1.44 -1.32 -17.11
N GLY A 158 -1.78 -0.44 -18.05
CA GLY A 158 -2.26 -0.82 -19.40
C GLY A 158 -3.78 -1.00 -19.50
N GLU A 159 -4.51 -0.82 -18.42
CA GLU A 159 -5.96 -0.98 -18.32
C GLU A 159 -6.71 0.36 -18.23
N PHE A 160 -7.97 0.33 -18.69
CA PHE A 160 -8.91 1.46 -18.70
C PHE A 160 -10.26 1.00 -18.11
N PRO A 161 -10.31 0.68 -16.80
CA PRO A 161 -11.48 0.10 -16.16
C PRO A 161 -12.72 1.00 -16.29
N ILE A 162 -13.87 0.35 -16.46
CA ILE A 162 -15.19 0.97 -16.44
C ILE A 162 -15.84 0.64 -15.10
N LEU A 163 -16.28 1.67 -14.38
CA LEU A 163 -17.08 1.53 -13.18
C LEU A 163 -18.55 1.67 -13.55
N SER A 164 -19.35 0.65 -13.25
CA SER A 164 -20.80 0.57 -13.50
C SER A 164 -21.48 -0.26 -12.41
N GLU A 165 -22.81 -0.40 -12.43
CA GLU A 165 -23.52 -1.23 -11.45
C GLU A 165 -23.07 -2.71 -11.49
N GLU A 166 -22.70 -3.21 -12.67
CA GLU A 166 -22.18 -4.57 -12.86
C GLU A 166 -20.74 -4.73 -12.38
N SER A 167 -19.97 -3.63 -12.36
CA SER A 167 -18.56 -3.61 -11.94
C SER A 167 -18.27 -2.35 -11.12
N PRO A 168 -18.81 -2.23 -9.89
CA PRO A 168 -18.73 -1.01 -9.09
C PRO A 168 -17.35 -0.84 -8.42
N TYR A 169 -16.48 -1.84 -8.54
CA TYR A 169 -15.18 -1.87 -7.88
C TYR A 169 -14.07 -2.24 -8.86
N TYR A 170 -12.96 -1.53 -8.78
CA TYR A 170 -11.72 -1.87 -9.47
C TYR A 170 -10.53 -1.64 -8.56
N ARG A 171 -9.48 -2.45 -8.72
CA ARG A 171 -8.24 -2.32 -7.95
C ARG A 171 -7.05 -2.75 -8.78
N TYR A 172 -5.93 -2.05 -8.61
CA TYR A 172 -4.65 -2.46 -9.16
C TYR A 172 -3.50 -2.21 -8.17
N CYS A 173 -2.39 -2.91 -8.39
CA CYS A 173 -1.14 -2.70 -7.68
C CYS A 173 -0.04 -2.30 -8.66
N SER A 174 0.82 -1.40 -8.25
CA SER A 174 1.98 -0.96 -9.03
C SER A 174 3.16 -0.65 -8.10
N ARG A 175 4.28 -0.24 -8.70
CA ARG A 175 5.52 0.08 -8.00
C ARG A 175 5.97 1.51 -8.30
N MET A 176 6.70 2.08 -7.36
CA MET A 176 7.43 3.33 -7.51
C MET A 176 8.82 3.21 -6.86
N THR A 177 9.75 4.02 -7.32
CA THR A 177 11.16 4.00 -6.94
C THR A 177 11.63 5.43 -6.69
N ASP A 178 12.66 5.61 -5.87
CA ASP A 178 13.27 6.92 -5.60
C ASP A 178 14.53 7.19 -6.45
N ASP A 179 14.71 6.44 -7.54
CA ASP A 179 15.83 6.57 -8.46
C ASP A 179 15.75 7.82 -9.36
N GLU A 180 14.61 8.50 -9.38
CA GLU A 180 14.41 9.70 -10.20
C GLU A 180 15.21 10.91 -9.66
N LEU A 181 15.32 11.05 -8.34
CA LEU A 181 16.11 12.10 -7.68
C LEU A 181 17.15 11.47 -6.76
N GLU A 182 18.34 11.22 -7.32
CA GLU A 182 19.44 10.55 -6.63
C GLU A 182 19.76 11.21 -5.27
N GLY A 183 19.74 10.40 -4.21
CA GLY A 183 20.04 10.83 -2.85
C GLY A 183 18.87 11.45 -2.07
N LEU A 184 17.69 11.65 -2.69
CA LEU A 184 16.51 12.15 -1.99
C LEU A 184 15.53 11.02 -1.68
N MET A 185 15.07 10.97 -0.42
CA MET A 185 14.08 9.99 -0.02
C MET A 185 12.68 10.44 -0.45
N LEU A 186 11.92 9.52 -1.03
CA LEU A 186 10.49 9.67 -1.24
C LEU A 186 9.74 9.78 0.10
N VAL A 187 8.91 10.80 0.25
CA VAL A 187 8.17 11.06 1.50
C VAL A 187 6.66 10.92 1.34
N ALA A 188 6.11 11.19 0.16
CA ALA A 188 4.69 11.04 -0.10
C ALA A 188 4.35 10.91 -1.59
N LEU A 189 3.12 10.49 -1.86
CA LEU A 189 2.50 10.61 -3.18
C LEU A 189 1.14 11.31 -3.07
N GLU A 190 0.79 12.03 -4.12
CA GLU A 190 -0.56 12.51 -4.36
C GLU A 190 -0.83 12.56 -5.86
N GLY A 191 -2.05 12.88 -6.26
CA GLY A 191 -2.37 12.98 -7.67
C GLY A 191 -3.86 12.94 -7.93
N TYR A 192 -4.20 12.52 -9.15
CA TYR A 192 -5.58 12.30 -9.52
C TYR A 192 -5.69 11.37 -10.73
N PHE A 193 -6.88 10.80 -10.87
CA PHE A 193 -7.30 10.08 -12.06
C PHE A 193 -8.33 10.89 -12.82
N THR A 194 -8.23 10.90 -14.14
CA THR A 194 -9.25 11.49 -15.01
C THR A 194 -10.20 10.40 -15.45
N MET A 195 -11.49 10.64 -15.22
CA MET A 195 -12.59 9.75 -15.59
C MET A 195 -13.44 10.40 -16.67
N VAL A 196 -14.00 9.58 -17.56
CA VAL A 196 -14.96 9.97 -18.59
C VAL A 196 -16.30 9.33 -18.25
N PRO A 197 -17.39 10.11 -18.08
CA PRO A 197 -18.74 9.56 -17.98
C PRO A 197 -19.08 8.70 -19.20
N GLY A 198 -19.71 7.55 -19.02
CA GLY A 198 -19.94 6.59 -20.11
C GLY A 198 -18.68 5.80 -20.42
N THR A 199 -18.23 5.84 -21.68
CA THR A 199 -17.00 5.21 -22.15
C THR A 199 -16.09 6.23 -22.85
N LEU A 200 -14.84 5.86 -23.09
CA LEU A 200 -13.88 6.70 -23.83
C LEU A 200 -14.30 6.93 -25.28
N GLU A 201 -15.01 5.96 -25.88
CA GLU A 201 -15.50 6.04 -27.27
C GLU A 201 -16.81 6.83 -27.37
N GLU A 202 -17.68 6.71 -26.37
CA GLU A 202 -18.98 7.39 -26.30
C GLU A 202 -19.14 8.14 -24.95
N PRO A 203 -18.49 9.32 -24.79
CA PRO A 203 -18.60 10.11 -23.58
C PRO A 203 -20.02 10.63 -23.35
N ALA A 204 -20.57 10.37 -22.17
CA ALA A 204 -21.89 10.85 -21.74
C ALA A 204 -21.86 12.26 -21.12
N GLY A 205 -20.67 12.83 -20.94
CA GLY A 205 -20.48 14.13 -20.28
C GLY A 205 -19.01 14.56 -20.24
N PRO A 206 -18.72 15.71 -19.59
CA PRO A 206 -17.35 16.19 -19.43
C PRO A 206 -16.54 15.31 -18.47
N ASP A 207 -15.24 15.23 -18.73
CA ASP A 207 -14.27 14.59 -17.83
C ASP A 207 -14.38 15.14 -16.40
N PHE A 208 -14.12 14.28 -15.41
CA PHE A 208 -13.98 14.67 -14.02
C PHE A 208 -12.80 13.97 -13.36
N THR A 209 -12.36 14.48 -12.22
CA THR A 209 -11.19 13.92 -11.52
C THR A 209 -11.59 13.18 -10.26
N LEU A 210 -10.86 12.10 -9.99
CA LEU A 210 -10.83 11.41 -8.70
C LEU A 210 -9.50 11.75 -8.03
N ALA A 211 -9.54 12.41 -6.89
CA ALA A 211 -8.31 12.81 -6.19
C ALA A 211 -7.63 11.59 -5.54
N VAL A 212 -6.30 11.56 -5.58
CA VAL A 212 -5.49 10.76 -4.67
C VAL A 212 -4.93 11.73 -3.63
N PRO A 213 -5.35 11.63 -2.35
CA PRO A 213 -4.91 12.56 -1.33
C PRO A 213 -3.41 12.39 -1.06
N TYR A 214 -2.79 13.44 -0.55
CA TYR A 214 -1.43 13.38 -0.02
C TYR A 214 -1.29 12.25 0.98
N THR A 215 -0.49 11.25 0.62
CA THR A 215 -0.31 10.02 1.39
C THR A 215 1.17 9.82 1.64
N GLU A 216 1.55 9.95 2.91
CA GLU A 216 2.92 9.70 3.35
C GLU A 216 3.30 8.24 3.09
N VAL A 217 4.47 8.02 2.52
CA VAL A 217 5.00 6.66 2.34
C VAL A 217 5.70 6.19 3.62
N PRO A 218 5.75 4.88 3.87
CA PRO A 218 6.51 4.37 5.01
C PRO A 218 7.97 4.75 4.84
N ILE A 219 8.51 5.54 5.77
CA ILE A 219 9.94 5.79 5.81
C ILE A 219 10.61 4.42 6.04
N PRO A 220 11.56 4.02 5.18
CA PRO A 220 12.41 2.87 5.45
C PRO A 220 13.10 3.13 6.76
N MET A 221 12.58 2.54 7.84
CA MET A 221 13.25 2.65 9.12
C MET A 221 14.65 2.11 8.89
N GLU A 222 15.66 2.90 9.25
CA GLU A 222 16.93 2.34 9.64
C GLU A 222 16.60 1.48 10.86
N ILE A 223 16.28 0.21 10.62
CA ILE A 223 16.00 -0.73 11.69
C ILE A 223 17.29 -0.80 12.50
N LEU A 224 17.22 -0.23 13.71
CA LEU A 224 18.30 -0.19 14.71
C LEU A 224 18.82 -1.60 15.00
#